data_AF-A0A328Q155-F1
#
_entry.id   AF-A0A328Q155-F1
#
_cell.length_a   1.000
_cell.length_b   1.000
_cell.length_c   1.000
_cell.angle_alpha   90.00
_cell.angle_beta   90.00
_cell.angle_gamma   90.00
#
_symmetry.space_group_name_H-M   'P 1'
#
loop_
_entity.id
_entity.type
_entity.pdbx_description
1 polymer ?
#
loop_
_entity_poly.entity_id
_entity_poly.type
_entity_poly.pdbx_seq_one_letter_code
_entity_poly.pdbx_strand_id
1 'polypeptide(L)'
;MNETISYNELEKTNSNNIHPYSEHSKTISTDDYFKQLSENKFYSEFQEYLSNNYSLINKEEIINFISYKPLLTELIKELTVIIRKSFEKNELSMEFIQDPEITDLKYLNIYIHSSEESFNKDWNTLKIINQDIRQLKLLDNSIKKYILVDLW
;
A
#
# COMPACT_ATOMS: atom_id res chain seq x y z
N MET A 1 22.38 36.72 -32.12
CA MET A 1 21.21 36.22 -32.87
C MET A 1 20.28 35.65 -31.82
N ASN A 2 19.25 36.44 -31.48
CA ASN A 2 18.20 36.10 -30.53
C ASN A 2 17.01 35.64 -31.34
N GLU A 3 16.47 34.46 -31.04
CA GLU A 3 15.09 34.13 -31.39
C GLU A 3 14.43 33.47 -30.19
N THR A 4 13.72 34.31 -29.43
CA THR A 4 12.71 33.93 -28.45
C THR A 4 11.36 34.01 -29.17
N ILE A 5 10.58 32.93 -29.17
CA ILE A 5 9.20 32.96 -29.64
C ILE A 5 8.29 33.13 -28.43
N SER A 6 7.52 34.21 -28.44
CA SER A 6 6.46 34.58 -27.50
C SER A 6 5.11 34.26 -28.13
N TYR A 7 4.18 33.66 -27.38
CA TYR A 7 2.74 33.85 -27.61
C TYR A 7 1.97 33.78 -26.29
N ASN A 8 1.72 34.96 -25.71
CA ASN A 8 0.58 35.23 -24.85
C ASN A 8 -0.46 35.94 -25.71
N GLU A 9 -1.54 35.26 -26.09
CA GLU A 9 -2.80 35.91 -26.45
C GLU A 9 -3.95 34.96 -26.09
N LEU A 10 -4.65 35.27 -25.00
CA LEU A 10 -6.09 35.13 -24.83
C LEU A 10 -6.46 35.71 -23.45
N GLU A 11 -6.46 37.03 -23.35
CA GLU A 11 -7.20 37.74 -22.30
C GLU A 11 -8.53 38.26 -22.85
N LYS A 12 -9.47 38.44 -21.92
CA LYS A 12 -10.84 39.00 -21.97
C LYS A 12 -11.89 37.87 -21.90
N THR A 13 -12.63 37.72 -20.80
CA THR A 13 -13.42 38.76 -20.14
C THR A 13 -13.78 38.43 -18.68
N ASN A 14 -14.05 39.51 -17.93
CA ASN A 14 -14.84 39.64 -16.69
C ASN A 14 -14.11 39.74 -15.34
N SER A 15 -13.74 41.00 -15.07
CA SER A 15 -13.72 41.72 -13.79
C SER A 15 -14.63 41.14 -12.70
N ASN A 16 -14.04 40.76 -11.55
CA ASN A 16 -14.19 41.48 -10.27
C ASN A 16 -13.70 40.62 -9.09
N ASN A 17 -12.74 41.18 -8.34
CA ASN A 17 -12.36 40.88 -6.95
C ASN A 17 -11.94 39.44 -6.61
N ILE A 18 -10.67 39.25 -6.24
CA ILE A 18 -10.24 38.78 -4.90
C ILE A 18 -8.71 39.00 -4.76
N HIS A 19 -8.33 39.35 -3.53
CA HIS A 19 -7.02 39.64 -2.94
C HIS A 19 -5.77 38.91 -3.48
N PRO A 20 -4.56 39.47 -3.23
CA PRO A 20 -3.31 38.89 -3.69
C PRO A 20 -3.03 37.61 -2.90
N TYR A 21 -3.14 36.45 -3.54
CA TYR A 21 -2.46 35.27 -3.03
C TYR A 21 -0.97 35.47 -3.31
N SER A 22 -0.26 35.89 -2.27
CA SER A 22 1.17 35.62 -2.17
C SER A 22 1.34 34.10 -2.28
N GLU A 23 1.96 33.65 -3.37
CA GLU A 23 2.47 32.28 -3.48
C GLU A 23 3.56 32.09 -2.44
N HIS A 24 3.15 31.78 -1.21
CA HIS A 24 3.95 30.99 -0.31
C HIS A 24 3.50 29.56 -0.52
N SER A 25 4.02 28.95 -1.58
CA SER A 25 4.10 27.50 -1.71
C SER A 25 4.91 26.99 -0.52
N LYS A 26 4.24 26.77 0.61
CA LYS A 26 4.78 25.98 1.71
C LYS A 26 4.98 24.58 1.13
N THR A 27 6.22 24.28 0.75
CA THR A 27 6.65 22.90 0.59
C THR A 27 6.47 22.24 1.95
N ILE A 28 5.33 21.55 2.12
CA ILE A 28 5.13 20.66 3.24
C ILE A 28 6.22 19.60 3.09
N SER A 29 7.09 19.49 4.10
CA SER A 29 8.07 18.40 4.16
C SER A 29 7.32 17.08 3.98
N THR A 30 7.90 16.11 3.27
CA THR A 30 7.34 14.75 3.21
C THR A 30 7.01 14.25 4.62
N ASP A 31 7.85 14.58 5.60
CA ASP A 31 7.66 14.18 7.00
C ASP A 31 6.42 14.83 7.64
N ASP A 32 6.11 16.09 7.31
CA ASP A 32 4.92 16.79 7.81
C ASP A 32 3.63 16.26 7.15
N TYR A 33 3.71 15.82 5.89
CA TYR A 33 2.61 15.17 5.18
C TYR A 33 2.30 13.78 5.77
N PHE A 34 3.33 12.98 6.07
CA PHE A 34 3.15 11.68 6.71
C PHE A 34 2.68 11.80 8.16
N LYS A 35 3.09 12.86 8.87
CA LYS A 35 2.57 13.17 10.20
C LYS A 35 1.07 13.46 10.17
N GLN A 36 0.60 14.24 9.19
CA GLN A 36 -0.83 14.47 8.98
C GLN A 36 -1.61 13.20 8.57
N LEU A 37 -1.00 12.29 7.81
CA LEU A 37 -1.60 11.00 7.48
C LEU A 37 -1.68 10.04 8.69
N SER A 38 -0.71 10.09 9.59
CA SER A 38 -0.70 9.29 10.82
C SER A 38 -1.76 9.74 11.84
N GLU A 39 -2.13 11.03 11.81
CA GLU A 39 -3.24 11.61 12.60
C GLU A 39 -4.61 11.38 11.95
N ASN A 40 -4.65 10.75 10.77
CA ASN A 40 -5.86 10.55 10.00
C ASN A 40 -6.62 9.31 10.49
N LYS A 41 -7.91 9.48 10.82
CA LYS A 41 -8.79 8.42 11.34
C LYS A 41 -8.79 7.14 10.49
N PHE A 42 -8.64 7.29 9.18
CA PHE A 42 -8.50 6.18 8.24
C PHE A 42 -7.33 5.24 8.59
N TYR A 43 -6.21 5.79 9.05
CA TYR A 43 -5.01 5.04 9.34
C TYR A 43 -5.12 4.27 10.65
N SER A 44 -5.74 4.85 11.69
CA SER A 44 -6.07 4.14 12.92
C SER A 44 -7.03 2.97 12.68
N GLU A 45 -8.06 3.17 11.86
CA GLU A 45 -9.01 2.10 11.49
C GLU A 45 -8.30 0.96 10.73
N PHE A 46 -7.33 1.30 9.89
CA PHE A 46 -6.56 0.28 9.17
C PHE A 46 -5.57 -0.48 10.08
N GLN A 47 -4.95 0.19 11.06
CA GLN A 47 -4.11 -0.49 12.06
C GLN A 47 -4.92 -1.49 12.89
N GLU A 48 -6.14 -1.12 13.27
CA GLU A 48 -7.08 -2.02 13.93
C GLU A 48 -7.46 -3.19 13.02
N TYR A 49 -7.79 -2.92 11.75
CA TYR A 49 -8.04 -3.96 10.75
C TYR A 49 -6.88 -4.97 10.64
N LEU A 50 -5.64 -4.49 10.57
CA LEU A 50 -4.46 -5.35 10.53
C LEU A 50 -4.37 -6.23 11.78
N SER A 51 -4.50 -5.62 12.96
CA SER A 51 -4.40 -6.33 14.24
C SER A 51 -5.51 -7.36 14.44
N ASN A 52 -6.68 -7.16 13.84
CA ASN A 52 -7.81 -8.08 13.91
C ASN A 52 -7.70 -9.26 12.93
N ASN A 53 -6.90 -9.13 11.87
CA ASN A 53 -6.78 -10.16 10.83
C ASN A 53 -5.45 -10.91 10.84
N TYR A 54 -4.41 -10.32 11.44
CA TYR A 54 -3.04 -10.78 11.37
C TYR A 54 -2.30 -10.67 12.71
N SER A 55 -1.49 -11.68 13.02
CA SER A 55 -0.39 -11.57 13.97
C SER A 55 0.75 -10.79 13.30
N LEU A 56 1.07 -9.58 13.79
CA LEU A 56 2.06 -8.69 13.19
C LEU A 56 3.45 -8.93 13.82
N ILE A 57 4.42 -9.41 13.03
CA ILE A 57 5.74 -9.82 13.53
C ILE A 57 6.60 -8.61 13.89
N ASN A 58 6.77 -7.69 12.93
CA ASN A 58 7.52 -6.45 13.07
C ASN A 58 6.59 -5.26 12.80
N LYS A 59 5.70 -5.05 13.78
CA LYS A 59 4.54 -4.15 13.68
C LYS A 59 4.93 -2.73 13.25
N GLU A 60 5.96 -2.14 13.83
CA GLU A 60 6.33 -0.75 13.54
C GLU A 60 6.76 -0.59 12.07
N GLU A 61 7.54 -1.52 11.55
CA GLU A 61 8.00 -1.55 10.17
C GLU A 61 6.86 -1.78 9.18
N ILE A 62 5.94 -2.69 9.50
CA ILE A 62 4.73 -2.94 8.69
C ILE A 62 3.89 -1.66 8.57
N ILE A 63 3.60 -1.04 9.72
CA ILE A 63 2.82 0.21 9.75
C ILE A 63 3.55 1.28 8.94
N ASN A 64 4.82 1.57 9.27
CA ASN A 64 5.61 2.55 8.53
C ASN A 64 5.63 2.27 7.02
N PHE A 65 5.84 1.04 6.57
CA PHE A 65 5.88 0.72 5.15
C PHE A 65 4.54 1.00 4.44
N ILE A 66 3.42 0.69 5.09
CA ILE A 66 2.07 0.93 4.55
C ILE A 66 1.73 2.43 4.52
N SER A 67 2.19 3.23 5.50
CA SER A 67 1.92 4.68 5.48
C SER A 67 2.55 5.38 4.27
N TYR A 68 3.72 4.91 3.83
CA TYR A 68 4.38 5.39 2.61
C TYR A 68 3.75 4.84 1.31
N LYS A 69 2.80 3.89 1.38
CA LYS A 69 2.17 3.23 0.23
C LYS A 69 0.67 3.00 0.45
N PRO A 70 -0.17 4.05 0.42
CA PRO A 70 -1.59 3.94 0.75
C PRO A 70 -2.37 2.90 -0.08
N LEU A 71 -2.00 2.68 -1.35
CA LEU A 71 -2.62 1.67 -2.22
C LEU A 71 -2.44 0.23 -1.71
N LEU A 72 -1.47 -0.03 -0.81
CA LEU A 72 -1.35 -1.33 -0.15
C LEU A 72 -2.54 -1.63 0.74
N THR A 73 -3.22 -0.63 1.30
CA THR A 73 -4.34 -0.85 2.21
C THR A 73 -5.51 -1.55 1.52
N GLU A 74 -5.83 -1.15 0.29
CA GLU A 74 -6.86 -1.78 -0.55
C GLU A 74 -6.43 -3.18 -0.97
N LEU A 75 -5.19 -3.33 -1.46
CA LEU A 75 -4.67 -4.63 -1.86
C LEU A 75 -4.69 -5.62 -0.69
N ILE A 76 -4.20 -5.23 0.49
CA ILE A 76 -4.22 -6.09 1.68
C ILE A 76 -5.64 -6.57 1.97
N LYS A 77 -6.63 -5.69 1.97
CA LYS A 77 -8.04 -6.07 2.21
C LYS A 77 -8.54 -7.09 1.19
N GLU A 78 -8.25 -6.88 -0.10
CA GLU A 78 -8.63 -7.83 -1.16
C GLU A 78 -7.94 -9.19 -0.97
N LEU A 79 -6.64 -9.18 -0.66
CA LEU A 79 -5.88 -10.40 -0.38
C LEU A 79 -6.44 -11.15 0.83
N THR A 80 -6.78 -10.45 1.92
CA THR A 80 -7.40 -11.07 3.10
C THR A 80 -8.68 -11.81 2.70
N VAL A 81 -9.55 -11.17 1.90
CA VAL A 81 -10.80 -11.80 1.45
C VAL A 81 -10.53 -13.04 0.60
N ILE A 82 -9.56 -13.00 -0.31
CA ILE A 82 -9.19 -14.15 -1.15
C ILE A 82 -8.65 -15.29 -0.29
N ILE A 83 -7.71 -15.00 0.60
CA ILE A 83 -7.09 -15.99 1.49
C ILE A 83 -8.15 -16.66 2.36
N ARG A 84 -9.03 -15.87 2.98
CA ARG A 84 -10.07 -16.38 3.89
C ARG A 84 -11.13 -17.25 3.20
N LYS A 85 -11.32 -17.16 1.89
CA LYS A 85 -12.18 -18.10 1.14
C LYS A 85 -11.65 -19.53 1.17
N SER A 86 -10.34 -19.71 1.24
CA SER A 86 -9.69 -21.01 1.20
C SER A 86 -9.14 -21.45 2.55
N PHE A 87 -8.74 -20.48 3.38
CA PHE A 87 -8.10 -20.66 4.68
C PHE A 87 -8.87 -19.93 5.77
N GLU A 88 -10.16 -20.27 5.91
CA GLU A 88 -11.09 -19.57 6.80
C GLU A 88 -10.58 -19.50 8.24
N LYS A 89 -10.06 -20.63 8.76
CA LYS A 89 -9.69 -20.80 10.16
C LYS A 89 -8.20 -20.72 10.46
N ASN A 90 -7.36 -20.68 9.42
CA ASN A 90 -5.92 -20.63 9.63
C ASN A 90 -5.53 -19.29 10.28
N GLU A 91 -4.54 -19.34 11.16
CA GLU A 91 -3.90 -18.11 11.62
C GLU A 91 -3.15 -17.47 10.44
N LEU A 92 -3.21 -16.14 10.38
CA LEU A 92 -2.44 -15.37 9.41
C LEU A 92 -1.44 -14.53 10.18
N SER A 93 -0.21 -14.48 9.69
CA SER A 93 0.79 -13.51 10.15
C SER A 93 1.21 -12.58 9.03
N MET A 94 1.71 -11.40 9.40
CA MET A 94 2.29 -10.47 8.45
C MET A 94 3.66 -10.03 8.93
N GLU A 95 4.60 -9.96 8.00
CA GLU A 95 5.97 -9.54 8.24
C GLU A 95 6.41 -8.57 7.16
N PHE A 96 7.09 -7.50 7.56
CA PHE A 96 7.85 -6.67 6.67
C PHE A 96 9.23 -7.29 6.43
N ILE A 97 9.55 -7.59 5.18
CA ILE A 97 10.86 -8.08 4.77
C ILE A 97 11.59 -6.97 4.05
N GLN A 98 12.84 -6.78 4.44
CA GLN A 98 13.81 -5.98 3.70
C GLN A 98 15.04 -6.84 3.44
N ASP A 99 15.39 -6.96 2.17
CA ASP A 99 16.63 -7.63 1.81
C ASP A 99 17.83 -6.78 2.30
N PRO A 100 18.76 -7.38 3.06
CA PRO A 100 19.90 -6.65 3.60
C PRO A 100 20.92 -6.26 2.53
N GLU A 101 20.95 -6.95 1.38
CA GLU A 101 21.86 -6.70 0.28
C GLU A 101 21.24 -5.81 -0.81
N ILE A 102 19.91 -5.86 -0.95
CA ILE A 102 19.15 -5.07 -1.94
C ILE A 102 18.20 -4.11 -1.21
N THR A 103 18.69 -2.89 -0.94
CA THR A 103 17.97 -1.87 -0.14
C THR A 103 16.58 -1.51 -0.68
N ASP A 104 16.36 -1.69 -1.98
CA ASP A 104 15.09 -1.40 -2.66
C ASP A 104 14.12 -2.59 -2.64
N LEU A 105 14.58 -3.79 -2.28
CA LEU A 105 13.74 -4.98 -2.17
C LEU A 105 13.11 -5.01 -0.78
N LYS A 106 11.96 -4.33 -0.69
CA LYS A 106 11.13 -4.22 0.51
C LYS A 106 9.72 -4.68 0.19
N TYR A 107 9.18 -5.61 0.97
CA TYR A 107 7.85 -6.15 0.76
C TYR A 107 7.22 -6.62 2.07
N LEU A 108 5.91 -6.80 2.05
CA LEU A 108 5.16 -7.49 3.10
C LEU A 108 5.00 -8.96 2.70
N ASN A 109 5.24 -9.88 3.61
CA ASN A 109 4.84 -11.27 3.43
C ASN A 109 3.64 -11.56 4.32
N ILE A 110 2.60 -12.17 3.74
CA ILE A 110 1.47 -12.72 4.48
C ILE A 110 1.67 -14.23 4.58
N TYR A 111 1.79 -14.73 5.81
CA TYR A 111 1.92 -16.14 6.08
C TYR A 111 0.58 -16.75 6.44
N ILE A 112 0.26 -17.88 5.82
CA ILE A 112 -0.85 -18.75 6.21
C ILE A 112 -0.28 -19.90 7.01
N HIS A 113 -0.64 -19.99 8.29
CA HIS A 113 -0.17 -21.06 9.17
C HIS A 113 -0.85 -22.37 8.81
N SER A 114 -0.08 -23.30 8.27
CA SER A 114 -0.50 -24.64 7.85
C SER A 114 -0.02 -25.68 8.86
N SER A 115 -0.65 -26.85 8.90
CA SER A 115 -0.12 -27.99 9.66
C SER A 115 0.65 -28.93 8.75
N GLU A 116 1.61 -29.67 9.32
CA GLU A 116 2.35 -30.70 8.56
C GLU A 116 1.42 -31.69 7.86
N GLU A 117 0.28 -32.01 8.49
CA GLU A 117 -0.71 -32.96 7.96
C GLU A 117 -1.45 -32.41 6.72
N SER A 118 -1.64 -31.09 6.62
CA SER A 118 -2.34 -30.45 5.50
C SER A 118 -1.43 -29.82 4.46
N PHE A 119 -0.10 -29.79 4.69
CA PHE A 119 0.87 -29.06 3.87
C PHE A 119 0.69 -29.25 2.36
N ASN A 120 0.59 -30.49 1.87
CA ASN A 120 0.45 -30.74 0.43
C ASN A 120 -0.84 -30.14 -0.17
N LYS A 121 -1.95 -30.23 0.58
CA LYS A 121 -3.24 -29.66 0.17
C LYS A 121 -3.18 -28.14 0.22
N ASP A 122 -2.61 -27.60 1.28
CA ASP A 122 -2.53 -26.16 1.50
C ASP A 122 -1.58 -25.52 0.49
N TRP A 123 -0.49 -26.20 0.14
CA TRP A 123 0.45 -25.76 -0.90
C TRP A 123 -0.20 -25.68 -2.27
N ASN A 124 -1.00 -26.69 -2.63
CA ASN A 124 -1.77 -26.66 -3.88
C ASN A 124 -2.82 -25.54 -3.87
N THR A 125 -3.44 -25.29 -2.72
CA THR A 125 -4.41 -24.21 -2.54
C THR A 125 -3.74 -22.84 -2.65
N LEU A 126 -2.56 -22.65 -2.04
CA LEU A 126 -1.76 -21.44 -2.15
C LEU A 126 -1.37 -21.14 -3.60
N LYS A 127 -1.01 -22.16 -4.39
CA LYS A 127 -0.71 -21.96 -5.83
C LYS A 127 -1.89 -21.34 -6.58
N ILE A 128 -3.12 -21.78 -6.28
CA ILE A 128 -4.34 -21.26 -6.91
C ILE A 128 -4.54 -19.81 -6.46
N ILE A 129 -4.45 -19.53 -5.16
CA ILE A 129 -4.54 -18.16 -4.63
C ILE A 129 -3.50 -17.23 -5.29
N ASN A 130 -2.25 -17.65 -5.39
CA ASN A 130 -1.20 -16.86 -6.04
C ASN A 130 -1.43 -16.68 -7.54
N GLN A 131 -2.23 -17.53 -8.20
CA GLN A 131 -2.71 -17.26 -9.57
C GLN A 131 -3.82 -16.20 -9.57
N ASP A 132 -4.79 -16.29 -8.65
CA ASP A 132 -5.88 -15.32 -8.51
C ASP A 132 -5.34 -13.91 -8.21
N ILE A 133 -4.38 -13.81 -7.29
CA ILE A 133 -3.72 -12.55 -6.93
C ILE A 133 -3.05 -11.90 -8.15
N ARG A 134 -2.38 -12.70 -8.99
CA ARG A 134 -1.77 -12.21 -10.22
C ARG A 134 -2.81 -11.66 -11.20
N GLN A 135 -4.01 -12.22 -11.22
CA GLN A 135 -5.11 -11.80 -12.09
C GLN A 135 -5.93 -10.61 -11.56
N LEU A 136 -5.76 -10.21 -10.29
CA LEU A 136 -6.44 -9.03 -9.73
C LEU A 136 -6.23 -7.79 -10.61
N LYS A 137 -7.30 -7.03 -10.85
CA LYS A 137 -7.23 -5.77 -11.59
C LYS A 137 -7.26 -4.63 -10.58
N LEU A 138 -6.09 -4.05 -10.33
CA LEU A 138 -5.92 -2.93 -9.41
C LEU A 138 -5.84 -1.61 -10.18
N LEU A 139 -6.06 -0.50 -9.48
CA LEU A 139 -5.80 0.85 -9.99
C LEU A 139 -4.33 0.99 -10.44
N ASP A 140 -3.41 0.45 -9.63
CA ASP A 140 -1.99 0.33 -9.97
C ASP A 140 -1.52 -1.12 -9.74
N ASN A 141 -1.26 -1.85 -10.83
CA ASN A 141 -0.76 -3.22 -10.75
C ASN A 141 0.69 -3.31 -10.24
N SER A 142 1.46 -2.21 -10.29
CA SER A 142 2.84 -2.20 -9.81
C SER A 142 2.94 -2.44 -8.30
N ILE A 143 1.88 -2.16 -7.55
CA ILE A 143 1.84 -2.30 -6.10
C ILE A 143 1.95 -3.76 -5.64
N LYS A 144 1.59 -4.72 -6.50
CA LYS A 144 1.66 -6.16 -6.19
C LYS A 144 3.07 -6.64 -5.86
N LYS A 145 4.10 -5.96 -6.37
CA LYS A 145 5.50 -6.33 -6.09
C LYS A 145 5.89 -6.18 -4.61
N TYR A 146 5.11 -5.41 -3.85
CA TYR A 146 5.37 -5.12 -2.44
C TYR A 146 4.66 -6.09 -1.49
N ILE A 147 3.97 -7.11 -2.01
CA ILE A 147 3.30 -8.08 -1.16
C ILE A 147 3.39 -9.50 -1.72
N LEU A 148 3.70 -10.44 -0.84
CA LEU A 148 3.74 -11.87 -1.12
C LEU A 148 2.81 -12.60 -0.16
N VAL A 149 2.39 -13.80 -0.56
CA VAL A 149 1.60 -14.71 0.26
C VAL A 149 2.26 -16.08 0.23
N ASP A 150 2.55 -16.63 1.40
CA ASP A 150 3.25 -17.90 1.56
C ASP A 150 2.66 -18.75 2.68
N LEU A 151 3.06 -20.03 2.75
CA LEU A 151 2.77 -20.90 3.90
C LEU A 151 3.82 -20.72 4.98
N TRP A 152 3.38 -20.84 6.23
CA TRP A 152 4.23 -21.08 7.40
C TRP A 152 3.87 -22.42 8.00
#